data_AF-A0A7L3L154-F1
#
_entry.id   AF-A0A7L3L154-F1
#
_cell.length_a   1.000
_cell.length_b   1.000
_cell.length_c   1.000
_cell.angle_alpha   90.00
_cell.angle_beta   90.00
_cell.angle_gamma   90.00
#
_symmetry.space_group_name_H-M   'P 1'
#
loop_
_entity.id
_entity.type
_entity.pdbx_description
1 polymer ?
#
loop_
_entity_poly.entity_id
_entity_poly.type
_entity_poly.pdbx_seq_one_letter_code
_entity_poly.pdbx_strand_id
1 'polypeptide(L)'
;VHNVVNDAVDLLEFRDRVIKASLNYGHLVVSTSLQCYVFSTKNWNTPLIFDLKEGTVSLILQAEKHFLLVDGGGLYLYSYEGRLISSPKFPGMRTDILNAQTVSLSNDTLAVKDKSDEKVIYIFEALSGKPLGDGKPLTHKTEIVEIALDQRGLTSERKIAFIDKNRDLYITSVKRFGKEQKIVKIGAMVQTLAWNDTSNILCGMQDTHFTVWYYPNTVYVDKDLLPKTLYEKDASEFSKNPQIVHFVGNQVTIRRTDGSLIHLNISPYPAILHEYVSASKWEDAVRLCRFVKDQTMWACLAAMAVANKDMATAEIAYASIGEIDKVQYINSIKDLPSKESRMAHILLFSGSTQEAETLLLQAGLVYQAIQVNINLYNWDRALELALKHKTHVDTVLAYRQKFLEDFGKKETNSTFQRYAAGLEVDWNKIKAKIEMEIAREREGAAASPSGRA
;
A
#
# COMPACT_ATOMS: atom_id res chain seq x y z
N VAL A 1 -26.34 24.18 -14.21
CA VAL A 1 -24.90 24.11 -13.93
C VAL A 1 -24.34 25.50 -14.08
N HIS A 2 -23.58 25.99 -13.10
CA HIS A 2 -22.89 27.28 -13.17
C HIS A 2 -21.39 27.04 -13.25
N ASN A 3 -20.75 27.53 -14.30
CA ASN A 3 -19.30 27.47 -14.46
C ASN A 3 -18.67 28.65 -13.74
N VAL A 4 -18.02 28.38 -12.61
CA VAL A 4 -17.42 29.42 -11.75
C VAL A 4 -16.17 30.10 -12.34
N VAL A 5 -15.66 29.65 -13.49
CA VAL A 5 -14.48 30.24 -14.15
C VAL A 5 -14.87 31.33 -15.15
N ASN A 6 -16.00 31.16 -15.83
CA ASN A 6 -16.45 32.06 -16.89
C ASN A 6 -17.91 32.53 -16.73
N ASP A 7 -18.52 32.23 -15.59
CA ASP A 7 -19.90 32.54 -15.21
C ASP A 7 -20.98 32.00 -16.18
N ALA A 8 -20.65 31.03 -17.04
CA ALA A 8 -21.63 30.42 -17.93
C ALA A 8 -22.65 29.60 -17.14
N VAL A 9 -23.93 29.72 -17.51
CA VAL A 9 -25.04 28.99 -16.89
C VAL A 9 -25.74 28.13 -17.93
N ASP A 10 -25.72 26.81 -17.71
CA ASP A 10 -26.44 25.83 -18.51
C ASP A 10 -27.61 25.25 -17.69
N LEU A 11 -28.84 25.36 -18.18
CA LEU A 11 -30.00 24.71 -17.54
C LEU A 11 -30.14 23.28 -18.07
N LEU A 12 -30.03 22.29 -17.17
CA LEU A 12 -30.21 20.88 -17.52
C LEU A 12 -31.64 20.47 -17.19
N GLU A 13 -32.43 20.15 -18.21
CA GLU A 13 -33.81 19.69 -18.05
C GLU A 13 -33.88 18.17 -18.09
N PHE A 14 -34.65 17.58 -17.15
CA PHE A 14 -34.86 16.16 -17.04
C PHE A 14 -36.34 15.86 -17.19
N ARG A 15 -36.66 14.82 -17.97
CA ARG A 15 -38.05 14.38 -18.17
C ARG A 15 -38.68 13.87 -16.86
N ASP A 16 -37.87 13.20 -16.06
CA ASP A 16 -38.25 12.53 -14.84
C ASP A 16 -37.56 13.15 -13.62
N ARG A 17 -38.09 12.86 -12.43
CA ARG A 17 -37.51 13.38 -11.17
C ARG A 17 -36.08 12.87 -11.01
N VAL A 18 -35.16 13.81 -10.77
CA VAL A 18 -33.78 13.49 -10.39
C VAL A 18 -33.77 12.85 -9.01
N ILE A 19 -33.16 11.67 -8.92
CA ILE A 19 -33.03 10.90 -7.68
C ILE A 19 -31.64 11.09 -7.09
N LYS A 20 -30.60 10.96 -7.92
CA LYS A 20 -29.22 11.10 -7.48
C LYS A 20 -28.35 11.71 -8.56
N ALA A 21 -27.31 12.41 -8.14
CA ALA A 21 -26.34 13.00 -9.04
C ALA A 21 -24.93 12.91 -8.43
N SER A 22 -23.93 12.80 -9.30
CA SER A 22 -22.51 12.80 -8.92
C SER A 22 -21.71 13.51 -10.00
N LEU A 23 -20.85 14.46 -9.61
CA LEU A 23 -19.95 15.18 -10.50
C LEU A 23 -18.51 14.83 -10.11
N ASN A 24 -17.78 14.17 -11.00
CA ASN A 24 -16.36 13.83 -10.79
C ASN A 24 -15.70 13.46 -12.12
N TYR A 25 -14.36 13.50 -12.19
CA TYR A 25 -13.57 13.09 -13.37
C TYR A 25 -14.03 13.71 -14.71
N GLY A 26 -14.59 14.92 -14.67
CA GLY A 26 -15.10 15.60 -15.87
C GLY A 26 -16.47 15.09 -16.38
N HIS A 27 -17.20 14.35 -15.54
CA HIS A 27 -18.52 13.80 -15.85
C HIS A 27 -19.54 14.11 -14.76
N LEU A 28 -20.74 14.53 -15.18
CA LEU A 28 -21.91 14.59 -14.31
C LEU A 28 -22.80 13.39 -14.65
N VAL A 29 -22.92 12.46 -13.70
CA VAL A 29 -23.83 11.31 -13.79
C VAL A 29 -25.09 11.65 -12.99
N VAL A 30 -26.25 11.62 -13.64
CA VAL A 30 -27.55 11.90 -13.02
C VAL A 30 -28.49 10.72 -13.23
N SER A 31 -28.97 10.12 -12.16
CA SER A 31 -30.04 9.14 -12.21
C SER A 31 -31.39 9.80 -11.94
N THR A 32 -32.35 9.53 -12.81
CA THR A 32 -33.76 9.82 -12.60
C THR A 32 -34.50 8.53 -12.18
N SER A 33 -35.82 8.59 -12.06
CA SER A 33 -36.63 7.40 -11.79
C SER A 33 -36.64 6.36 -12.91
N LEU A 34 -36.19 6.69 -14.12
CA LEU A 34 -36.24 5.78 -15.28
C LEU A 34 -34.95 5.74 -16.08
N GLN A 35 -34.14 6.79 -16.06
CA GLN A 35 -32.99 6.94 -16.95
C GLN A 35 -31.75 7.40 -16.20
N CYS A 36 -30.59 7.05 -16.73
CA CYS A 36 -29.31 7.60 -16.33
C CYS A 36 -28.79 8.51 -17.44
N TYR A 37 -28.39 9.72 -17.05
CA TYR A 37 -27.79 10.72 -17.91
C TYR A 37 -26.31 10.83 -17.55
N VAL A 38 -25.45 10.83 -18.55
CA VAL A 38 -24.01 11.07 -18.41
C VAL A 38 -23.65 12.28 -19.25
N PHE A 39 -23.39 13.40 -18.58
CA PHE A 39 -22.89 14.62 -19.22
C PHE A 39 -21.38 14.67 -19.15
N SER A 40 -20.74 15.17 -20.21
CA SER A 40 -19.34 15.58 -20.14
C SER A 40 -19.29 17.07 -19.77
N THR A 41 -18.37 17.44 -18.88
CA THR A 41 -18.13 18.87 -18.57
C THR A 41 -17.60 19.66 -19.77
N LYS A 42 -17.14 18.98 -20.82
CA LYS A 42 -16.75 19.59 -22.10
C LYS A 42 -17.95 19.95 -22.99
N ASN A 43 -19.09 19.27 -22.80
CA ASN A 43 -20.29 19.50 -23.59
C ASN A 43 -21.54 19.04 -22.80
N TRP A 44 -22.29 20.01 -22.29
CA TRP A 44 -23.52 19.80 -21.53
C TRP A 44 -24.77 19.53 -22.39
N ASN A 45 -24.72 19.82 -23.69
CA ASN A 45 -25.90 19.82 -24.55
C ASN A 45 -26.29 18.43 -25.08
N THR A 46 -25.34 17.50 -25.13
CA THR A 46 -25.57 16.15 -25.68
C THR A 46 -25.21 15.09 -24.65
N PRO A 47 -26.00 14.94 -23.56
CA PRO A 47 -25.80 13.86 -22.62
C PRO A 47 -26.00 12.51 -23.30
N LEU A 48 -25.23 11.53 -22.85
CA LEU A 48 -25.56 10.15 -23.12
C LEU A 48 -26.67 9.71 -22.16
N ILE A 49 -27.69 9.04 -22.68
CA ILE A 49 -28.88 8.64 -21.92
C ILE A 49 -29.11 7.15 -22.13
N PHE A 50 -29.34 6.41 -21.04
CA PHE A 50 -29.76 5.01 -21.10
C PHE A 50 -30.80 4.70 -20.04
N ASP A 51 -31.65 3.71 -20.30
CA ASP A 51 -32.70 3.31 -19.38
C ASP A 51 -32.13 2.49 -18.21
N LEU A 52 -32.64 2.77 -17.02
CA LEU A 52 -32.33 2.03 -15.81
C LEU A 52 -33.20 0.78 -15.72
N LYS A 53 -32.62 -0.34 -15.28
CA LYS A 53 -33.37 -1.58 -15.05
C LYS A 53 -34.31 -1.46 -13.86
N GLU A 54 -33.82 -0.83 -12.78
CA GLU A 54 -34.61 -0.44 -11.63
C GLU A 54 -34.48 1.07 -11.41
N GLY A 55 -35.61 1.72 -11.13
CA GLY A 55 -35.69 3.18 -11.08
C GLY A 55 -35.09 3.84 -9.85
N THR A 56 -34.60 3.09 -8.86
CA THR A 56 -34.16 3.63 -7.56
C THR A 56 -32.68 3.41 -7.33
N VAL A 57 -31.84 4.22 -7.99
CA VAL A 57 -30.39 4.24 -7.75
C VAL A 57 -30.10 4.82 -6.35
N SER A 58 -29.56 3.99 -5.48
CA SER A 58 -29.23 4.31 -4.09
C SER A 58 -27.81 4.86 -3.91
N LEU A 59 -26.87 4.60 -4.83
CA LEU A 59 -25.49 5.10 -4.77
C LEU A 59 -24.90 5.30 -6.18
N ILE A 60 -24.12 6.38 -6.34
CA ILE A 60 -23.28 6.63 -7.52
C ILE A 60 -21.86 6.86 -7.01
N LEU A 61 -20.91 6.01 -7.43
CA LEU A 61 -19.48 6.23 -7.22
C LEU A 61 -18.79 6.37 -8.58
N GLN A 62 -17.86 7.29 -8.70
CA GLN A 62 -17.14 7.53 -9.94
C GLN A 62 -15.65 7.23 -9.75
N ALA A 63 -15.03 6.68 -10.78
CA ALA A 63 -13.59 6.56 -10.96
C ALA A 63 -13.21 7.22 -12.30
N GLU A 64 -11.92 7.38 -12.59
CA GLU A 64 -11.45 8.06 -13.80
C GLU A 64 -11.95 7.40 -15.10
N LYS A 65 -12.10 6.06 -15.11
CA LYS A 65 -12.46 5.30 -16.32
C LYS A 65 -13.93 4.89 -16.42
N HIS A 66 -14.65 4.88 -15.31
CA HIS A 66 -16.00 4.31 -15.22
C HIS A 66 -16.70 4.77 -13.94
N PHE A 67 -17.98 4.45 -13.82
CA PHE A 67 -18.76 4.74 -12.63
C PHE A 67 -19.62 3.54 -12.24
N LEU A 68 -19.92 3.45 -10.95
CA LEU A 68 -20.75 2.43 -10.34
C LEU A 68 -22.12 3.01 -10.01
N LEU A 69 -23.17 2.32 -10.44
CA LEU A 69 -24.53 2.50 -9.96
C LEU A 69 -24.88 1.34 -9.03
N VAL A 70 -25.51 1.66 -7.91
CA VAL A 70 -26.13 0.68 -7.02
C VAL A 70 -27.62 0.98 -6.96
N ASP A 71 -28.45 -0.04 -7.15
CA ASP A 71 -29.92 0.02 -7.01
C ASP A 71 -30.41 -1.18 -6.16
N GLY A 72 -31.72 -1.47 -6.16
CA GLY A 72 -32.28 -2.61 -5.42
C GLY A 72 -31.89 -3.98 -5.99
N GLY A 73 -31.52 -4.04 -7.26
CA GLY A 73 -31.22 -5.26 -8.00
C GLY A 73 -29.75 -5.65 -8.00
N GLY A 74 -28.83 -4.68 -7.86
CA GLY A 74 -27.41 -5.00 -7.85
C GLY A 74 -26.44 -3.83 -7.90
N LEU A 75 -25.20 -4.20 -8.22
CA LEU A 75 -24.09 -3.29 -8.50
C LEU A 75 -23.81 -3.35 -10.01
N TYR A 76 -23.77 -2.20 -10.67
CA TYR A 76 -23.57 -2.10 -12.10
C TYR A 76 -22.48 -1.09 -12.42
N LEU A 77 -21.40 -1.58 -13.03
CA LEU A 77 -20.30 -0.74 -13.46
C LEU A 77 -20.49 -0.34 -14.93
N TYR A 78 -20.50 0.95 -15.21
CA TYR A 78 -20.71 1.52 -16.53
C TYR A 78 -19.52 2.36 -16.97
N SER A 79 -19.21 2.32 -18.26
CA SER A 79 -18.31 3.31 -18.87
C SER A 79 -19.04 4.65 -19.01
N TYR A 80 -18.30 5.75 -19.19
CA TYR A 80 -18.91 7.07 -19.41
C TYR A 80 -19.67 7.18 -20.74
N GLU A 81 -19.48 6.21 -21.64
CA GLU A 81 -20.28 6.01 -22.86
C GLU A 81 -21.55 5.16 -22.60
N GLY A 82 -21.88 4.88 -21.33
CA GLY A 82 -23.08 4.15 -20.87
C GLY A 82 -23.11 2.68 -21.25
N ARG A 83 -21.97 2.10 -21.60
CA ARG A 83 -21.85 0.66 -21.78
C ARG A 83 -21.72 -0.01 -20.41
N LEU A 84 -22.55 -1.02 -20.14
CA LEU A 84 -22.38 -1.88 -18.98
C LEU A 84 -21.05 -2.68 -19.13
N ILE A 85 -20.14 -2.47 -18.18
CA ILE A 85 -18.83 -3.14 -18.11
C ILE A 85 -18.97 -4.45 -17.34
N SER A 86 -19.48 -4.38 -16.09
CA SER A 86 -19.59 -5.54 -15.21
C SER A 86 -20.73 -5.40 -14.21
N SER A 87 -21.15 -6.52 -13.63
CA SER A 87 -22.17 -6.56 -12.57
C SER A 87 -21.79 -7.54 -11.46
N PRO A 88 -20.85 -7.16 -10.57
CA PRO A 88 -20.34 -8.03 -9.52
C PRO A 88 -21.45 -8.51 -8.56
N LYS A 89 -21.35 -9.76 -8.11
CA LYS A 89 -22.28 -10.36 -7.15
C LYS A 89 -21.52 -11.13 -6.08
N PHE A 90 -22.06 -11.18 -4.87
CA PHE A 90 -21.56 -11.97 -3.76
C PHE A 90 -22.70 -12.64 -2.99
N PRO A 91 -22.41 -13.72 -2.23
CA PRO A 91 -23.41 -14.40 -1.42
C PRO A 91 -24.08 -13.44 -0.42
N GLY A 92 -25.41 -13.50 -0.32
CA GLY A 92 -26.15 -12.70 0.66
C GLY A 92 -26.17 -11.18 0.40
N MET A 93 -25.87 -10.74 -0.83
CA MET A 93 -25.80 -9.33 -1.19
C MET A 93 -27.10 -8.58 -0.88
N ARG A 94 -26.96 -7.49 -0.11
CA ARG A 94 -28.03 -6.56 0.27
C ARG A 94 -27.63 -5.15 -0.15
N THR A 95 -28.13 -4.69 -1.29
CA THR A 95 -27.75 -3.40 -1.88
C THR A 95 -28.45 -2.21 -1.23
N ASP A 96 -29.57 -2.43 -0.55
CA ASP A 96 -30.40 -1.44 0.14
C ASP A 96 -29.67 -0.69 1.28
N ILE A 97 -28.55 -1.25 1.75
CA ILE A 97 -27.77 -0.77 2.89
C ILE A 97 -26.35 -0.34 2.50
N LEU A 98 -25.99 -0.45 1.21
CA LEU A 98 -24.68 -0.03 0.73
C LEU A 98 -24.62 1.50 0.65
N ASN A 99 -23.50 2.05 1.11
CA ASN A 99 -23.24 3.48 1.07
C ASN A 99 -21.76 3.76 0.73
N ALA A 100 -21.39 5.03 0.68
CA ALA A 100 -20.04 5.47 0.31
C ALA A 100 -18.94 5.03 1.31
N GLN A 101 -19.28 4.64 2.54
CA GLN A 101 -18.32 4.10 3.51
C GLN A 101 -18.12 2.59 3.35
N THR A 102 -19.10 1.88 2.79
CA THR A 102 -19.06 0.40 2.67
C THR A 102 -18.75 -0.09 1.26
N VAL A 103 -18.68 0.82 0.28
CA VAL A 103 -18.34 0.53 -1.11
C VAL A 103 -17.26 1.50 -1.55
N SER A 104 -16.19 0.99 -2.13
CA SER A 104 -15.13 1.81 -2.70
C SER A 104 -14.77 1.34 -4.10
N LEU A 105 -14.55 2.28 -5.00
CA LEU A 105 -14.25 2.06 -6.40
C LEU A 105 -12.91 2.70 -6.76
N SER A 106 -12.10 1.99 -7.55
CA SER A 106 -10.97 2.53 -8.29
C SER A 106 -11.03 2.08 -9.75
N ASN A 107 -10.08 2.53 -10.58
CA ASN A 107 -10.06 2.20 -12.01
C ASN A 107 -10.03 0.69 -12.34
N ASP A 108 -9.54 -0.14 -11.43
CA ASP A 108 -9.33 -1.58 -11.67
C ASP A 108 -9.97 -2.49 -10.60
N THR A 109 -10.43 -1.93 -9.49
CA THR A 109 -10.88 -2.70 -8.33
C THR A 109 -12.18 -2.13 -7.76
N LEU A 110 -13.11 -3.00 -7.40
CA LEU A 110 -14.28 -2.69 -6.60
C LEU A 110 -14.17 -3.43 -5.27
N ALA A 111 -14.33 -2.71 -4.16
CA ALA A 111 -14.39 -3.29 -2.82
C ALA A 111 -15.75 -3.04 -2.19
N VAL A 112 -16.32 -4.09 -1.59
CA VAL A 112 -17.63 -4.05 -0.92
C VAL A 112 -17.50 -4.71 0.44
N LYS A 113 -17.78 -3.96 1.50
CA LYS A 113 -17.90 -4.51 2.85
C LYS A 113 -19.20 -5.31 2.95
N ASP A 114 -19.12 -6.55 3.41
CA ASP A 114 -20.32 -7.31 3.72
C ASP A 114 -21.00 -6.75 4.98
N LYS A 115 -22.32 -6.85 5.02
CA LYS A 115 -23.11 -6.48 6.19
C LYS A 115 -23.59 -7.70 6.95
N SER A 116 -23.71 -8.86 6.30
CA SER A 116 -24.07 -10.10 6.99
C SER A 116 -22.94 -10.52 7.94
N ASP A 117 -21.69 -10.45 7.45
CA ASP A 117 -20.48 -10.51 8.24
C ASP A 117 -19.68 -9.20 8.11
N GLU A 118 -19.84 -8.30 9.08
CA GLU A 118 -19.19 -6.97 9.08
C GLU A 118 -17.66 -7.03 9.17
N LYS A 119 -17.05 -8.21 9.23
CA LYS A 119 -15.59 -8.42 9.22
C LYS A 119 -15.04 -8.73 7.83
N VAL A 120 -15.90 -8.82 6.82
CA VAL A 120 -15.58 -9.31 5.48
C VAL A 120 -15.64 -8.18 4.46
N ILE A 121 -14.64 -8.12 3.58
CA ILE A 121 -14.59 -7.24 2.41
C ILE A 121 -14.45 -8.12 1.16
N TYR A 122 -15.45 -8.08 0.29
CA TYR A 122 -15.38 -8.64 -1.05
C TYR A 122 -14.61 -7.70 -1.97
N ILE A 123 -13.73 -8.27 -2.78
CA ILE A 123 -12.89 -7.52 -3.72
C ILE A 123 -13.06 -8.12 -5.11
N PHE A 124 -13.36 -7.27 -6.09
CA PHE A 124 -13.61 -7.65 -7.47
C PHE A 124 -12.69 -6.89 -8.42
N GLU A 125 -12.30 -7.54 -9.51
CA GLU A 125 -11.74 -6.84 -10.66
C GLU A 125 -12.85 -6.04 -11.36
N ALA A 126 -12.65 -4.73 -11.53
CA ALA A 126 -13.69 -3.83 -12.03
C ALA A 126 -14.19 -4.22 -13.42
N LEU A 127 -13.30 -4.57 -14.34
CA LEU A 127 -13.66 -4.85 -15.73
C LEU A 127 -14.40 -6.17 -15.92
N SER A 128 -13.98 -7.24 -15.23
CA SER A 128 -14.60 -8.57 -15.39
C SER A 128 -15.75 -8.80 -14.41
N GLY A 129 -15.79 -8.05 -13.31
CA GLY A 129 -16.68 -8.25 -12.18
C GLY A 129 -16.43 -9.55 -11.40
N LYS A 130 -15.33 -10.25 -11.69
CA LYS A 130 -14.96 -11.49 -11.00
C LYS A 130 -14.24 -11.18 -9.68
N PRO A 131 -14.35 -12.05 -8.68
CA PRO A 131 -13.55 -11.96 -7.46
C PRO A 131 -12.05 -11.86 -7.78
N LEU A 132 -11.34 -10.97 -7.10
CA LEU A 132 -9.92 -10.73 -7.33
C LEU A 132 -9.06 -11.84 -6.70
N GLY A 133 -7.98 -12.24 -7.37
CA GLY A 133 -7.00 -13.19 -6.84
C GLY A 133 -7.55 -14.62 -6.74
N ASP A 134 -7.45 -15.23 -5.54
CA ASP A 134 -7.98 -16.56 -5.25
C ASP A 134 -9.49 -16.57 -4.98
N GLY A 135 -10.14 -15.41 -5.11
CA GLY A 135 -11.56 -15.20 -4.90
C GLY A 135 -11.99 -15.23 -3.43
N LYS A 136 -11.05 -15.40 -2.49
CA LYS A 136 -11.36 -15.33 -1.06
C LYS A 136 -11.47 -13.87 -0.63
N PRO A 137 -12.51 -13.50 0.13
CA PRO A 137 -12.63 -12.15 0.62
C PRO A 137 -11.53 -11.79 1.63
N LEU A 138 -11.31 -10.49 1.82
CA LEU A 138 -10.51 -9.94 2.89
C LEU A 138 -11.27 -10.07 4.21
N THR A 139 -10.66 -10.71 5.20
CA THR A 139 -11.26 -10.92 6.53
C THR A 139 -10.46 -10.18 7.59
N HIS A 140 -11.15 -9.55 8.52
CA HIS A 140 -10.56 -8.87 9.67
C HIS A 140 -11.01 -9.49 11.00
N LYS A 141 -10.31 -9.19 12.09
CA LYS A 141 -10.64 -9.74 13.42
C LYS A 141 -11.83 -9.02 14.06
N THR A 142 -11.87 -7.71 13.84
CA THR A 142 -12.91 -6.77 14.31
C THR A 142 -13.86 -6.42 13.17
N GLU A 143 -15.07 -5.98 13.50
CA GLU A 143 -16.02 -5.43 12.54
C GLU A 143 -15.44 -4.16 11.88
N ILE A 144 -15.71 -3.98 10.60
CA ILE A 144 -15.20 -2.91 9.76
C ILE A 144 -16.29 -1.85 9.61
N VAL A 145 -15.92 -0.58 9.73
CA VAL A 145 -16.85 0.55 9.66
C VAL A 145 -16.80 1.19 8.29
N GLU A 146 -15.60 1.52 7.81
CA GLU A 146 -15.36 2.28 6.58
C GLU A 146 -14.22 1.67 5.77
N ILE A 147 -14.33 1.68 4.44
CA ILE A 147 -13.31 1.19 3.50
C ILE A 147 -13.01 2.23 2.43
N ALA A 148 -11.76 2.32 1.96
CA ALA A 148 -11.41 3.06 0.76
C ALA A 148 -10.20 2.49 0.01
N LEU A 149 -10.33 2.41 -1.31
CA LEU A 149 -9.26 2.07 -2.24
C LEU A 149 -8.43 3.29 -2.60
N ASP A 150 -7.12 3.11 -2.74
CA ASP A 150 -6.28 4.12 -3.38
C ASP A 150 -6.67 4.27 -4.87
N GLN A 151 -6.47 5.47 -5.41
CA GLN A 151 -7.01 5.83 -6.73
C GLN A 151 -5.99 5.72 -7.87
N ARG A 152 -4.69 5.59 -7.56
CA ARG A 152 -3.59 5.59 -8.53
C ARG A 152 -2.67 4.39 -8.37
N GLY A 153 -1.78 4.19 -9.33
CA GLY A 153 -0.84 3.07 -9.38
C GLY A 153 -1.39 1.82 -10.05
N LEU A 154 -0.54 0.80 -10.14
CA LEU A 154 -0.81 -0.46 -10.81
C LEU A 154 -1.78 -1.33 -10.01
N THR A 155 -2.56 -2.16 -10.70
CA THR A 155 -3.48 -3.12 -10.06
C THR A 155 -2.74 -4.14 -9.16
N SER A 156 -1.46 -4.39 -9.41
CA SER A 156 -0.61 -5.23 -8.53
C SER A 156 -0.27 -4.58 -7.19
N GLU A 157 -0.33 -3.24 -7.12
CA GLU A 157 0.10 -2.46 -5.97
C GLU A 157 -1.07 -1.87 -5.18
N ARG A 158 -2.25 -1.77 -5.82
CA ARG A 158 -3.53 -1.29 -5.26
C ARG A 158 -3.70 -1.67 -3.79
N LYS A 159 -3.97 -0.66 -2.97
CA LYS A 159 -4.19 -0.78 -1.53
C LYS A 159 -5.63 -0.50 -1.19
N ILE A 160 -6.06 -1.11 -0.10
CA ILE A 160 -7.28 -0.75 0.60
C ILE A 160 -6.92 -0.33 2.01
N ALA A 161 -7.42 0.84 2.41
CA ALA A 161 -7.45 1.29 3.79
C ALA A 161 -8.84 1.04 4.37
N PHE A 162 -8.91 0.71 5.65
CA PHE A 162 -10.18 0.54 6.34
C PHE A 162 -10.09 0.87 7.82
N ILE A 163 -11.20 1.32 8.39
CA ILE A 163 -11.34 1.62 9.82
C ILE A 163 -12.17 0.51 10.45
N ASP A 164 -11.69 -0.05 11.55
CA ASP A 164 -12.45 -1.03 12.33
C ASP A 164 -13.34 -0.35 13.40
N LYS A 165 -14.13 -1.15 14.11
CA LYS A 165 -15.03 -0.67 15.18
C LYS A 165 -14.28 -0.09 16.38
N ASN A 166 -13.01 -0.45 16.57
CA ASN A 166 -12.13 0.15 17.58
C ASN A 166 -11.55 1.49 17.13
N ARG A 167 -11.91 1.98 15.93
CA ARG A 167 -11.35 3.18 15.31
C ARG A 167 -9.88 3.03 14.97
N ASP A 168 -9.41 1.81 14.76
CA ASP A 168 -8.07 1.55 14.27
C ASP A 168 -8.06 1.60 12.74
N LEU A 169 -7.12 2.35 12.18
CA LEU A 169 -6.90 2.47 10.74
C LEU A 169 -5.91 1.42 10.29
N TYR A 170 -6.32 0.60 9.34
CA TYR A 170 -5.52 -0.45 8.73
C TYR A 170 -5.31 -0.20 7.25
N ILE A 171 -4.21 -0.73 6.72
CA ILE A 171 -3.93 -0.81 5.28
C ILE A 171 -3.52 -2.23 4.91
N THR A 172 -3.93 -2.69 3.73
CA THR A 172 -3.52 -3.97 3.14
C THR A 172 -3.46 -3.89 1.62
N SER A 173 -2.67 -4.77 1.00
CA SER A 173 -2.75 -5.03 -0.45
C SER A 173 -4.07 -5.74 -0.80
N VAL A 174 -4.69 -5.38 -1.93
CA VAL A 174 -5.90 -6.04 -2.42
C VAL A 174 -5.60 -7.39 -3.09
N LYS A 175 -4.45 -7.52 -3.79
CA LYS A 175 -4.04 -8.78 -4.39
C LYS A 175 -3.33 -9.66 -3.36
N ARG A 176 -3.79 -10.91 -3.27
CA ARG A 176 -3.15 -12.01 -2.55
C ARG A 176 -2.49 -12.94 -3.57
N PHE A 177 -1.18 -13.11 -3.52
CA PHE A 177 -0.44 -14.10 -4.32
C PHE A 177 0.20 -15.13 -3.41
N GLY A 178 -0.50 -16.20 -3.06
CA GLY A 178 0.05 -17.37 -2.34
C GLY A 178 0.69 -17.08 -0.97
N LYS A 179 0.61 -15.85 -0.47
CA LYS A 179 1.18 -15.37 0.80
C LYS A 179 0.05 -14.97 1.75
N GLU A 180 0.32 -15.10 3.05
CA GLU A 180 -0.57 -14.57 4.07
C GLU A 180 -0.75 -13.06 3.89
N GLN A 181 -1.98 -12.60 4.07
CA GLN A 181 -2.31 -11.20 3.90
C GLN A 181 -1.77 -10.39 5.08
N LYS A 182 -0.84 -9.48 4.79
CA LYS A 182 -0.25 -8.57 5.77
C LYS A 182 -1.14 -7.33 5.94
N ILE A 183 -2.06 -7.40 6.89
CA ILE A 183 -2.86 -6.26 7.34
C ILE A 183 -2.06 -5.51 8.40
N VAL A 184 -1.80 -4.21 8.18
CA VAL A 184 -0.97 -3.38 9.06
C VAL A 184 -1.78 -2.22 9.61
N LYS A 185 -1.75 -2.04 10.94
CA LYS A 185 -2.31 -0.86 11.62
C LYS A 185 -1.39 0.33 11.38
N ILE A 186 -1.94 1.46 10.95
CA ILE A 186 -1.20 2.70 10.65
C ILE A 186 -1.70 3.93 11.44
N GLY A 187 -2.82 3.80 12.15
CA GLY A 187 -3.38 4.84 13.00
C GLY A 187 -4.37 4.26 14.02
N ALA A 188 -4.68 5.03 15.05
CA ALA A 188 -5.66 4.70 16.09
C ALA A 188 -6.58 5.91 16.31
N MET A 189 -7.81 5.69 16.78
CA MET A 189 -8.83 6.74 16.96
C MET A 189 -9.18 7.51 15.67
N VAL A 190 -9.11 6.83 14.52
CA VAL A 190 -9.45 7.41 13.21
C VAL A 190 -10.95 7.29 12.95
N GLN A 191 -11.60 8.42 12.69
CA GLN A 191 -13.07 8.49 12.57
C GLN A 191 -13.58 8.34 11.13
N THR A 192 -12.83 8.86 10.17
CA THR A 192 -13.15 8.96 8.73
C THR A 192 -11.85 9.07 7.95
N LEU A 193 -11.83 8.63 6.70
CA LEU A 193 -10.66 8.71 5.83
C LEU A 193 -11.02 9.09 4.40
N ALA A 194 -10.04 9.59 3.65
CA ALA A 194 -10.13 9.71 2.20
C ALA A 194 -8.76 9.61 1.55
N TRP A 195 -8.67 8.84 0.47
CA TRP A 195 -7.53 8.87 -0.43
C TRP A 195 -7.58 10.10 -1.33
N ASN A 196 -6.41 10.62 -1.64
CA ASN A 196 -6.25 11.61 -2.69
C ASN A 196 -6.60 11.00 -4.06
N ASP A 197 -7.19 11.82 -4.93
CA ASP A 197 -7.59 11.43 -6.27
C ASP A 197 -6.43 11.28 -7.27
N THR A 198 -5.33 12.03 -7.07
CA THR A 198 -4.20 12.10 -7.99
C THR A 198 -2.92 11.42 -7.50
N SER A 199 -2.85 11.05 -6.22
CA SER A 199 -1.64 10.48 -5.60
C SER A 199 -1.99 9.48 -4.50
N ASN A 200 -1.03 8.63 -4.12
CA ASN A 200 -1.23 7.63 -3.06
C ASN A 200 -0.98 8.25 -1.67
N ILE A 201 -1.73 9.31 -1.38
CA ILE A 201 -1.76 10.05 -0.12
C ILE A 201 -3.09 9.79 0.56
N LEU A 202 -3.07 9.48 1.86
CA LEU A 202 -4.26 9.23 2.66
C LEU A 202 -4.41 10.35 3.69
N CYS A 203 -5.64 10.81 3.93
CA CYS A 203 -5.94 11.69 5.05
C CYS A 203 -7.04 11.08 5.93
N GLY A 204 -7.08 11.53 7.18
CA GLY A 204 -8.03 11.03 8.18
C GLY A 204 -8.17 11.97 9.36
N MET A 205 -9.31 11.89 10.04
CA MET A 205 -9.54 12.58 11.32
C MET A 205 -9.15 11.63 12.45
N GLN A 206 -8.00 11.89 13.07
CA GLN A 206 -7.40 11.08 14.11
C GLN A 206 -7.51 11.78 15.46
N ASP A 207 -8.41 11.30 16.32
CA ASP A 207 -8.72 11.93 17.61
C ASP A 207 -9.03 13.43 17.48
N THR A 208 -8.14 14.32 17.93
CA THR A 208 -8.24 15.78 17.81
C THR A 208 -7.39 16.37 16.69
N HIS A 209 -6.82 15.55 15.82
CA HIS A 209 -5.92 15.97 14.75
C HIS A 209 -6.45 15.56 13.37
N PHE A 210 -6.20 16.42 12.40
CA PHE A 210 -6.26 16.07 10.98
C PHE A 210 -4.88 15.54 10.60
N THR A 211 -4.82 14.28 10.21
CA THR A 211 -3.57 13.58 9.87
C THR A 211 -3.56 13.25 8.39
N VAL A 212 -2.43 13.53 7.73
CA VAL A 212 -2.16 13.18 6.34
C VAL A 212 -0.95 12.26 6.30
N TRP A 213 -1.15 11.03 5.85
CA TRP A 213 -0.10 10.09 5.55
C TRP A 213 0.37 10.36 4.12
N TYR A 214 1.50 11.05 3.96
CA TYR A 214 2.06 11.37 2.63
C TYR A 214 2.51 10.12 1.87
N TYR A 215 2.92 9.06 2.58
CA TYR A 215 3.26 7.78 1.96
C TYR A 215 2.86 6.59 2.84
N PRO A 216 1.57 6.20 2.88
CA PRO A 216 1.08 5.10 3.73
C PRO A 216 1.78 3.76 3.44
N ASN A 217 2.28 3.57 2.21
CA ASN A 217 3.00 2.37 1.80
C ASN A 217 4.36 2.20 2.52
N THR A 218 4.85 3.23 3.22
CA THR A 218 6.08 3.13 4.05
C THR A 218 6.04 1.94 5.01
N VAL A 219 4.87 1.53 5.52
CA VAL A 219 4.77 0.42 6.49
C VAL A 219 5.12 -0.95 5.94
N TYR A 220 5.18 -1.09 4.60
CA TYR A 220 5.63 -2.31 3.94
C TYR A 220 7.12 -2.32 3.65
N VAL A 221 7.79 -1.18 3.82
CA VAL A 221 9.19 -0.95 3.47
C VAL A 221 9.99 -0.71 4.74
N ASP A 222 9.62 0.31 5.51
CA ASP A 222 10.28 0.78 6.70
C ASP A 222 9.21 1.31 7.66
N LYS A 223 8.81 0.47 8.62
CA LYS A 223 7.76 0.80 9.58
C LYS A 223 8.16 1.92 10.53
N ASP A 224 9.44 2.00 10.87
CA ASP A 224 9.96 2.98 11.82
C ASP A 224 9.94 4.40 11.23
N LEU A 225 9.89 4.48 9.90
CA LEU A 225 9.78 5.74 9.17
C LEU A 225 8.34 6.29 9.12
N LEU A 226 7.32 5.48 9.43
CA LEU A 226 5.91 5.90 9.35
C LEU A 226 5.64 7.23 10.08
N PRO A 227 6.03 7.42 11.35
CA PRO A 227 5.76 8.68 12.06
C PRO A 227 6.42 9.91 11.41
N LYS A 228 7.52 9.71 10.66
CA LYS A 228 8.24 10.78 9.96
C LYS A 228 7.62 11.10 8.59
N THR A 229 6.60 10.36 8.14
CA THR A 229 5.91 10.57 6.84
C THR A 229 4.51 11.18 7.01
N LEU A 230 4.22 11.71 8.19
CA LEU A 230 2.93 12.26 8.55
C LEU A 230 2.98 13.79 8.57
N TYR A 231 1.90 14.41 8.13
CA TYR A 231 1.58 15.79 8.47
C TYR A 231 0.37 15.80 9.39
N GLU A 232 0.46 16.55 10.48
CA GLU A 232 -0.61 16.68 11.46
C GLU A 232 -0.97 18.15 11.65
N LYS A 233 -2.27 18.43 11.74
CA LYS A 233 -2.83 19.74 12.05
C LYS A 233 -3.88 19.57 13.14
N ASP A 234 -3.90 20.47 14.12
CA ASP A 234 -5.00 20.50 15.10
C ASP A 234 -6.36 20.62 14.39
N ALA A 235 -7.27 19.73 14.74
CA ALA A 235 -8.60 19.60 14.18
C ALA A 235 -9.71 20.14 15.09
N SER A 236 -9.35 20.80 16.19
CA SER A 236 -10.30 21.38 17.15
C SER A 236 -11.30 22.36 16.51
N GLU A 237 -10.96 22.97 15.38
CA GLU A 237 -11.84 23.86 14.61
C GLU A 237 -13.00 23.14 13.88
N PHE A 238 -12.88 21.82 13.63
CA PHE A 238 -13.83 21.08 12.79
C PHE A 238 -15.06 20.54 13.52
N SER A 239 -15.32 20.98 14.75
CA SER A 239 -16.43 20.52 15.62
C SER A 239 -16.34 19.04 15.99
N LYS A 240 -17.34 18.50 16.69
CA LYS A 240 -17.36 17.08 17.06
C LYS A 240 -17.66 16.24 15.81
N ASN A 241 -17.09 15.04 15.69
CA ASN A 241 -17.38 14.06 14.64
C ASN A 241 -17.36 14.57 13.17
N PRO A 242 -16.31 15.28 12.72
CA PRO A 242 -16.19 15.69 11.33
C PRO A 242 -16.11 14.49 10.38
N GLN A 243 -16.60 14.65 9.16
CA GLN A 243 -16.57 13.63 8.10
C GLN A 243 -15.80 14.16 6.90
N ILE A 244 -14.75 13.45 6.47
CA ILE A 244 -14.03 13.82 5.24
C ILE A 244 -14.89 13.38 4.06
N VAL A 245 -15.21 14.32 3.17
CA VAL A 245 -16.10 14.06 2.03
C VAL A 245 -15.29 13.64 0.81
N HIS A 246 -14.20 14.35 0.53
CA HIS A 246 -13.29 14.07 -0.58
C HIS A 246 -11.95 14.77 -0.38
N PHE A 247 -10.94 14.24 -1.06
CA PHE A 247 -9.59 14.79 -1.11
C PHE A 247 -9.16 14.88 -2.57
N VAL A 248 -9.22 16.09 -3.11
CA VAL A 248 -9.03 16.39 -4.54
C VAL A 248 -7.87 17.35 -4.71
N GLY A 249 -6.84 16.94 -5.46
CA GLY A 249 -5.62 17.73 -5.63
C GLY A 249 -4.96 18.02 -4.28
N ASN A 250 -4.86 19.28 -3.88
CA ASN A 250 -4.32 19.68 -2.58
C ASN A 250 -5.41 20.16 -1.60
N GLN A 251 -6.69 19.92 -1.89
CA GLN A 251 -7.82 20.38 -1.09
C GLN A 251 -8.58 19.19 -0.47
N VAL A 252 -8.83 19.27 0.83
CA VAL A 252 -9.67 18.32 1.58
C VAL A 252 -10.95 19.02 1.99
N THR A 253 -12.09 18.43 1.62
CA THR A 253 -13.40 18.94 2.01
C THR A 253 -13.93 18.14 3.18
N ILE A 254 -14.25 18.83 4.26
CA ILE A 254 -14.72 18.25 5.52
C ILE A 254 -16.13 18.76 5.79
N ARG A 255 -17.03 17.84 6.14
CA ARG A 255 -18.37 18.15 6.62
C ARG A 255 -18.38 18.13 8.14
N ARG A 256 -18.83 19.24 8.74
CA ARG A 256 -19.01 19.36 10.19
C ARG A 256 -20.33 18.74 10.65
N THR A 257 -20.54 18.64 11.97
CA THR A 257 -21.81 18.16 12.53
C THR A 257 -23.02 19.02 12.19
N ASP A 258 -22.84 20.33 11.97
CA ASP A 258 -23.91 21.25 11.57
C ASP A 258 -24.25 21.14 10.07
N GLY A 259 -23.55 20.26 9.33
CA GLY A 259 -23.72 20.06 7.89
C GLY A 259 -22.92 21.03 7.02
N SER A 260 -22.23 22.02 7.60
CA SER A 260 -21.42 22.97 6.83
C SER A 260 -20.20 22.27 6.22
N LEU A 261 -19.77 22.75 5.05
CA LEU A 261 -18.55 22.30 4.40
C LEU A 261 -17.40 23.26 4.71
N ILE A 262 -16.28 22.71 5.15
CA ILE A 262 -15.00 23.39 5.33
C ILE A 262 -14.02 22.82 4.31
N HIS A 263 -13.14 23.68 3.80
CA HIS A 263 -12.07 23.28 2.91
C HIS A 263 -10.71 23.55 3.54
N LEU A 264 -9.85 22.54 3.56
CA LEU A 264 -8.46 22.63 4.00
C LEU A 264 -7.54 22.45 2.82
N ASN A 265 -6.51 23.29 2.74
CA ASN A 265 -5.44 23.11 1.78
C ASN A 265 -4.25 22.43 2.45
N ILE A 266 -3.71 21.43 1.79
CA ILE A 266 -2.45 20.79 2.16
C ILE A 266 -1.34 21.24 1.20
N SER A 267 -0.10 20.92 1.56
CA SER A 267 1.06 21.14 0.69
C SER A 267 0.87 20.38 -0.65
N PRO A 268 1.15 21.02 -1.80
CA PRO A 268 1.13 20.33 -3.10
C PRO A 268 2.39 19.50 -3.36
N TYR A 269 3.47 19.71 -2.60
CA TYR A 269 4.76 19.07 -2.87
C TYR A 269 4.77 17.55 -2.74
N PRO A 270 4.07 16.92 -1.78
CA PRO A 270 3.95 15.46 -1.72
C PRO A 270 3.38 14.86 -3.01
N ALA A 271 2.35 15.46 -3.60
CA ALA A 271 1.77 14.97 -4.85
C ALA A 271 2.78 15.06 -6.01
N ILE A 272 3.52 16.17 -6.10
CA ILE A 272 4.60 16.35 -7.09
C ILE A 272 5.73 15.32 -6.87
N LEU A 273 6.05 15.00 -5.61
CA LEU A 273 7.04 13.97 -5.28
C LEU A 273 6.61 12.59 -5.77
N HIS A 274 5.34 12.20 -5.55
CA HIS A 274 4.77 10.97 -6.09
C HIS A 274 4.86 10.94 -7.63
N GLU A 275 4.60 12.06 -8.30
CA GLU A 275 4.72 12.16 -9.76
C GLU A 275 6.16 11.92 -10.23
N TYR A 276 7.15 12.59 -9.65
CA TYR A 276 8.56 12.39 -10.01
C TYR A 276 9.04 10.96 -9.77
N VAL A 277 8.65 10.35 -8.65
CA VAL A 277 8.99 8.95 -8.35
C VAL A 277 8.34 8.01 -9.36
N SER A 278 7.05 8.21 -9.67
CA SER A 278 6.34 7.38 -10.66
C SER A 278 6.94 7.48 -12.06
N ALA A 279 7.52 8.64 -12.39
CA ALA A 279 8.24 8.89 -13.64
C ALA A 279 9.74 8.53 -13.58
N SER A 280 10.22 7.93 -12.47
CA SER A 280 11.64 7.62 -12.23
C SER A 280 12.60 8.83 -12.34
N LYS A 281 12.09 10.04 -12.07
CA LYS A 281 12.85 11.30 -12.06
C LYS A 281 13.46 11.57 -10.69
N TRP A 282 14.38 10.70 -10.27
CA TRP A 282 14.97 10.73 -8.93
C TRP A 282 15.75 12.01 -8.60
N GLU A 283 16.49 12.55 -9.57
CA GLU A 283 17.22 13.81 -9.39
C GLU A 283 16.28 14.99 -9.14
N ASP A 284 15.13 15.04 -9.83
CA ASP A 284 14.09 16.04 -9.62
C ASP A 284 13.46 15.92 -8.24
N ALA A 285 13.19 14.68 -7.80
CA ALA A 285 12.68 14.41 -6.45
C ALA A 285 13.66 14.88 -5.35
N VAL A 286 14.96 14.63 -5.52
CA VAL A 286 16.00 15.11 -4.60
C VAL A 286 16.09 16.64 -4.62
N ARG A 287 16.05 17.27 -5.80
CA ARG A 287 16.04 18.73 -5.94
C ARG A 287 14.81 19.35 -5.26
N LEU A 288 13.65 18.74 -5.40
CA LEU A 288 12.42 19.15 -4.73
C LEU A 288 12.59 19.09 -3.21
N CYS A 289 13.09 17.99 -2.66
CA CYS A 289 13.29 17.87 -1.21
C CYS A 289 14.31 18.89 -0.66
N ARG A 290 15.39 19.15 -1.41
CA ARG A 290 16.36 20.22 -1.08
C ARG A 290 15.75 21.61 -1.11
N PHE A 291 14.82 21.86 -2.04
CA PHE A 291 14.12 23.14 -2.18
C PHE A 291 13.11 23.36 -1.04
N VAL A 292 12.27 22.36 -0.76
CA VAL A 292 11.22 22.44 0.26
C VAL A 292 11.82 22.47 1.68
N LYS A 293 12.97 21.81 1.89
CA LYS A 293 13.67 21.74 3.20
C LYS A 293 12.80 21.16 4.33
N ASP A 294 11.92 20.23 4.00
CA ASP A 294 11.05 19.54 4.95
C ASP A 294 11.56 18.10 5.18
N GLN A 295 11.71 17.74 6.45
CA GLN A 295 12.12 16.40 6.89
C GLN A 295 11.09 15.33 6.51
N THR A 296 9.81 15.68 6.49
CA THR A 296 8.71 14.77 6.13
C THR A 296 8.81 14.35 4.66
N MET A 297 9.17 15.30 3.80
CA MET A 297 9.41 15.05 2.38
C MET A 297 10.62 14.14 2.14
N TRP A 298 11.72 14.37 2.88
CA TRP A 298 12.88 13.48 2.83
C TRP A 298 12.57 12.07 3.31
N ALA A 299 11.79 11.92 4.38
CA ALA A 299 11.34 10.62 4.86
C ALA A 299 10.48 9.90 3.81
N CYS A 300 9.55 10.62 3.16
CA CYS A 300 8.75 10.06 2.06
C CYS A 300 9.64 9.60 0.90
N LEU A 301 10.61 10.43 0.49
CA LEU A 301 11.55 10.09 -0.58
C LEU A 301 12.40 8.87 -0.22
N ALA A 302 12.89 8.76 1.02
CA ALA A 302 13.64 7.59 1.48
C ALA A 302 12.82 6.30 1.32
N ALA A 303 11.57 6.29 1.81
CA ALA A 303 10.70 5.12 1.72
C ALA A 303 10.35 4.77 0.26
N MET A 304 10.05 5.79 -0.57
CA MET A 304 9.75 5.64 -1.99
C MET A 304 10.94 5.10 -2.79
N ALA A 305 12.16 5.58 -2.50
CA ALA A 305 13.38 5.13 -3.15
C ALA A 305 13.66 3.65 -2.85
N VAL A 306 13.51 3.24 -1.59
CA VAL A 306 13.67 1.84 -1.19
C VAL A 306 12.62 0.95 -1.84
N ALA A 307 11.36 1.39 -1.88
CA ALA A 307 10.27 0.66 -2.54
C ALA A 307 10.58 0.36 -4.02
N ASN A 308 11.23 1.31 -4.71
CA ASN A 308 11.63 1.20 -6.11
C ASN A 308 13.08 0.67 -6.29
N LYS A 309 13.75 0.27 -5.19
CA LYS A 309 15.12 -0.26 -5.17
C LYS A 309 16.18 0.74 -5.63
N ASP A 310 15.90 2.05 -5.59
CA ASP A 310 16.87 3.09 -5.91
C ASP A 310 17.70 3.47 -4.67
N MET A 311 18.81 2.75 -4.47
CA MET A 311 19.64 2.89 -3.27
C MET A 311 20.44 4.19 -3.21
N ALA A 312 20.75 4.81 -4.36
CA ALA A 312 21.48 6.07 -4.40
C ALA A 312 20.64 7.21 -3.80
N THR A 313 19.38 7.33 -4.19
CA THR A 313 18.47 8.33 -3.62
C THR A 313 18.11 7.99 -2.18
N ALA A 314 17.93 6.71 -1.85
CA ALA A 314 17.67 6.28 -0.48
C ALA A 314 18.79 6.72 0.47
N GLU A 315 20.07 6.55 0.09
CA GLU A 315 21.21 6.99 0.88
C GLU A 315 21.16 8.50 1.16
N ILE A 316 20.95 9.32 0.12
CA ILE A 316 20.87 10.78 0.25
C ILE A 316 19.70 11.15 1.19
N ALA A 317 18.56 10.49 1.04
CA ALA A 317 17.36 10.79 1.81
C ALA A 317 17.51 10.37 3.28
N TYR A 318 18.02 9.16 3.56
CA TYR A 318 18.31 8.69 4.92
C TYR A 318 19.35 9.55 5.63
N ALA A 319 20.41 9.97 4.92
CA ALA A 319 21.39 10.92 5.44
C ALA A 319 20.73 12.27 5.81
N SER A 320 19.79 12.74 4.98
CA SER A 320 19.09 14.01 5.21
C SER A 320 18.14 13.99 6.41
N ILE A 321 17.63 12.81 6.80
CA ILE A 321 16.78 12.62 7.98
C ILE A 321 17.53 12.14 9.23
N GLY A 322 18.86 12.02 9.15
CA GLY A 322 19.71 11.64 10.28
C GLY A 322 19.69 10.15 10.64
N GLU A 323 19.23 9.27 9.74
CA GLU A 323 19.20 7.81 9.96
C GLU A 323 20.53 7.16 9.55
N ILE A 324 21.57 7.44 10.34
CA ILE A 324 22.96 7.08 10.01
C ILE A 324 23.15 5.56 9.90
N ASP A 325 22.50 4.78 10.77
CA ASP A 325 22.60 3.31 10.77
C ASP A 325 22.11 2.72 9.43
N LYS A 326 21.03 3.30 8.88
CA LYS A 326 20.48 2.90 7.57
C LYS A 326 21.42 3.28 6.43
N VAL A 327 22.05 4.45 6.50
CA VAL A 327 23.08 4.88 5.52
C VAL A 327 24.28 3.94 5.54
N GLN A 328 24.77 3.58 6.72
CA GLN A 328 25.88 2.63 6.87
C GLN A 328 25.52 1.26 6.28
N TYR A 329 24.31 0.78 6.54
CA TYR A 329 23.84 -0.46 5.94
C TYR A 329 23.77 -0.37 4.41
N ILE A 330 23.22 0.71 3.85
CA ILE A 330 23.19 0.92 2.38
C ILE A 330 24.60 0.93 1.78
N ASN A 331 25.58 1.53 2.48
CA ASN A 331 26.96 1.49 2.02
C ASN A 331 27.57 0.10 2.10
N SER A 332 27.27 -0.67 3.15
CA SER A 332 27.69 -2.08 3.23
C SER A 332 27.13 -2.94 2.09
N ILE A 333 25.92 -2.61 1.57
CA ILE A 333 25.35 -3.28 0.40
C ILE A 333 26.21 -3.03 -0.84
N LYS A 334 26.74 -1.81 -1.03
CA LYS A 334 27.56 -1.49 -2.21
C LYS A 334 28.87 -2.29 -2.25
N ASP A 335 29.40 -2.64 -1.09
CA ASP A 335 30.63 -3.41 -0.94
C ASP A 335 30.44 -4.93 -1.18
N LEU A 336 29.19 -5.40 -1.30
CA LEU A 336 28.91 -6.81 -1.57
C LEU A 336 29.32 -7.20 -3.00
N PRO A 337 29.92 -8.39 -3.18
CA PRO A 337 30.56 -8.76 -4.43
C PRO A 337 29.55 -9.09 -5.55
N SER A 338 28.54 -9.91 -5.25
CA SER A 338 27.56 -10.35 -6.27
C SER A 338 26.35 -9.41 -6.37
N LYS A 339 25.76 -9.33 -7.56
CA LYS A 339 24.53 -8.55 -7.78
C LYS A 339 23.34 -9.15 -7.03
N GLU A 340 23.31 -10.47 -6.94
CA GLU A 340 22.30 -11.28 -6.28
C GLU A 340 22.33 -11.04 -4.77
N SER A 341 23.53 -11.00 -4.16
CA SER A 341 23.70 -10.64 -2.74
C SER A 341 23.29 -9.20 -2.48
N ARG A 342 23.69 -8.25 -3.34
CA ARG A 342 23.21 -6.85 -3.24
C ARG A 342 21.69 -6.76 -3.25
N MET A 343 21.04 -7.41 -4.22
CA MET A 343 19.59 -7.43 -4.33
C MET A 343 18.91 -8.11 -3.13
N ALA A 344 19.50 -9.20 -2.60
CA ALA A 344 18.99 -9.86 -1.41
C ALA A 344 19.04 -8.94 -0.19
N HIS A 345 20.15 -8.24 0.02
CA HIS A 345 20.27 -7.27 1.12
C HIS A 345 19.36 -6.06 0.96
N ILE A 346 19.08 -5.62 -0.28
CA ILE A 346 18.04 -4.61 -0.57
C ILE A 346 16.66 -5.12 -0.15
N LEU A 347 16.32 -6.38 -0.44
CA LEU A 347 15.05 -6.99 -0.03
C LEU A 347 14.97 -7.18 1.49
N LEU A 348 16.09 -7.47 2.15
CA LEU A 348 16.15 -7.49 3.62
C LEU A 348 15.90 -6.11 4.21
N PHE A 349 16.48 -5.08 3.59
CA PHE A 349 16.28 -3.69 4.02
C PHE A 349 14.81 -3.28 3.95
N SER A 350 14.07 -3.72 2.93
CA SER A 350 12.63 -3.45 2.81
C SER A 350 11.74 -4.41 3.62
N GLY A 351 12.31 -5.33 4.41
CA GLY A 351 11.57 -6.29 5.24
C GLY A 351 11.03 -7.51 4.50
N SER A 352 11.39 -7.74 3.24
CA SER A 352 11.02 -8.90 2.42
C SER A 352 11.97 -10.08 2.62
N THR A 353 12.06 -10.58 3.85
CA THR A 353 13.03 -11.63 4.26
C THR A 353 12.92 -12.93 3.47
N GLN A 354 11.70 -13.41 3.23
CA GLN A 354 11.47 -14.65 2.48
C GLN A 354 11.88 -14.53 1.00
N GLU A 355 11.69 -13.36 0.39
CA GLU A 355 12.10 -13.13 -1.00
C GLU A 355 13.62 -13.02 -1.11
N ALA A 356 14.26 -12.37 -0.13
CA ALA A 356 15.71 -12.33 -0.03
C ALA A 356 16.32 -13.74 0.11
N GLU A 357 15.77 -14.57 1.00
CA GLU A 357 16.22 -15.96 1.14
C GLU A 357 16.03 -16.75 -0.16
N THR A 358 14.85 -16.65 -0.78
CA THR A 358 14.56 -17.36 -2.04
C THR A 358 15.53 -16.95 -3.15
N LEU A 359 15.84 -15.66 -3.25
CA LEU A 359 16.79 -15.14 -4.24
C LEU A 359 18.20 -15.71 -4.02
N LEU A 360 18.69 -15.71 -2.78
CA LEU A 360 20.00 -16.25 -2.43
C LEU A 360 20.09 -17.75 -2.73
N LEU A 361 19.05 -18.51 -2.42
CA LEU A 361 18.98 -19.94 -2.70
C LEU A 361 18.94 -20.24 -4.21
N GLN A 362 18.19 -19.46 -4.98
CA GLN A 362 18.15 -19.58 -6.45
C GLN A 362 19.50 -19.25 -7.09
N ALA A 363 20.23 -18.29 -6.52
CA ALA A 363 21.59 -17.94 -6.94
C ALA A 363 22.66 -18.96 -6.48
N GLY A 364 22.27 -19.99 -5.71
CA GLY A 364 23.21 -20.97 -5.16
C GLY A 364 24.08 -20.44 -4.00
N LEU A 365 23.78 -19.24 -3.49
CA LEU A 365 24.49 -18.60 -2.38
C LEU A 365 23.94 -19.09 -1.02
N VAL A 366 24.08 -20.39 -0.79
CA VAL A 366 23.51 -21.07 0.39
C VAL A 366 24.09 -20.53 1.69
N TYR A 367 25.40 -20.27 1.75
CA TYR A 367 26.03 -19.69 2.94
C TYR A 367 25.42 -18.32 3.29
N GLN A 368 25.23 -17.44 2.31
CA GLN A 368 24.61 -16.13 2.53
C GLN A 368 23.17 -16.27 3.04
N ALA A 369 22.39 -17.22 2.50
CA ALA A 369 21.04 -17.50 3.00
C ALA A 369 21.03 -17.97 4.47
N ILE A 370 22.02 -18.78 4.87
CA ILE A 370 22.21 -19.20 6.27
C ILE A 370 22.61 -18.00 7.13
N GLN A 371 23.59 -17.21 6.70
CA GLN A 371 24.10 -16.05 7.44
C GLN A 371 23.00 -15.00 7.66
N VAL A 372 22.16 -14.74 6.67
CA VAL A 372 21.01 -13.84 6.79
C VAL A 372 20.04 -14.34 7.85
N ASN A 373 19.72 -15.63 7.86
CA ASN A 373 18.83 -16.20 8.88
C ASN A 373 19.46 -16.17 10.29
N ILE A 374 20.78 -16.34 10.41
CA ILE A 374 21.52 -16.14 11.68
C ILE A 374 21.39 -14.68 12.15
N ASN A 375 21.65 -13.71 11.26
CA ASN A 375 21.57 -12.28 11.58
C ASN A 375 20.16 -11.84 11.99
N LEU A 376 19.13 -12.49 11.44
CA LEU A 376 17.72 -12.26 11.80
C LEU A 376 17.27 -13.06 13.03
N TYR A 377 18.16 -13.81 13.68
CA TYR A 377 17.87 -14.71 14.81
C TYR A 377 16.86 -15.84 14.48
N ASN A 378 16.67 -16.15 13.19
CA ASN A 378 15.85 -17.26 12.71
C ASN A 378 16.64 -18.57 12.75
N TRP A 379 17.04 -18.98 13.96
CA TRP A 379 17.96 -20.09 14.17
C TRP A 379 17.45 -21.43 13.62
N ASP A 380 16.17 -21.76 13.83
CA ASP A 380 15.60 -23.03 13.34
C ASP A 380 15.65 -23.12 11.81
N ARG A 381 15.35 -22.01 11.13
CA ARG A 381 15.44 -21.92 9.67
C ARG A 381 16.89 -22.00 9.18
N ALA A 382 17.81 -21.32 9.86
CA ALA A 382 19.24 -21.40 9.56
C ALA A 382 19.77 -22.84 9.66
N LEU A 383 19.38 -23.58 10.70
CA LEU A 383 19.76 -24.97 10.89
C LEU A 383 19.11 -25.89 9.84
N GLU A 384 17.84 -25.68 9.52
CA GLU A 384 17.15 -26.44 8.47
C GLU A 384 17.87 -26.29 7.12
N LEU A 385 18.22 -25.06 6.73
CA LEU A 385 18.97 -24.78 5.50
C LEU A 385 20.34 -25.46 5.50
N ALA A 386 21.07 -25.35 6.61
CA ALA A 386 22.39 -25.96 6.78
C ALA A 386 22.32 -27.50 6.65
N LEU A 387 21.33 -28.15 7.29
CA LEU A 387 21.14 -29.59 7.21
C LEU A 387 20.70 -30.05 5.82
N LYS A 388 19.76 -29.34 5.19
CA LYS A 388 19.23 -29.66 3.86
C LYS A 388 20.31 -29.62 2.79
N HIS A 389 21.18 -28.61 2.84
CA HIS A 389 22.28 -28.44 1.90
C HIS A 389 23.59 -29.09 2.38
N LYS A 390 23.59 -29.71 3.57
CA LYS A 390 24.73 -30.38 4.19
C LYS A 390 25.98 -29.49 4.28
N THR A 391 25.79 -28.21 4.63
CA THR A 391 26.87 -27.21 4.72
C THR A 391 26.68 -26.30 5.94
N HIS A 392 27.77 -25.74 6.48
CA HIS A 392 27.77 -24.74 7.57
C HIS A 392 26.95 -25.06 8.83
N VAL A 393 26.71 -26.35 9.13
CA VAL A 393 26.00 -26.76 10.36
C VAL A 393 26.79 -26.35 11.61
N ASP A 394 28.11 -26.54 11.57
CA ASP A 394 29.06 -26.07 12.59
C ASP A 394 28.98 -24.56 12.79
N THR A 395 28.87 -23.79 11.71
CA THR A 395 28.71 -22.33 11.76
C THR A 395 27.45 -21.92 12.50
N VAL A 396 26.28 -22.51 12.17
CA VAL A 396 25.00 -22.18 12.84
C VAL A 396 25.06 -22.51 14.33
N LEU A 397 25.61 -23.68 14.70
CA LEU A 397 25.77 -24.08 16.10
C LEU A 397 26.69 -23.14 16.87
N ALA A 398 27.82 -22.74 16.28
CA ALA A 398 28.79 -21.84 16.89
C ALA A 398 28.19 -20.46 17.19
N TYR A 399 27.50 -19.86 16.21
CA TYR A 399 26.84 -18.56 16.40
C TYR A 399 25.70 -18.64 17.43
N ARG A 400 24.95 -19.75 17.47
CA ARG A 400 23.92 -19.95 18.49
C ARG A 400 24.50 -20.14 19.88
N GLN A 401 25.59 -20.90 20.02
CA GLN A 401 26.29 -21.05 21.28
C GLN A 401 26.79 -19.70 21.79
N LYS A 402 27.47 -18.92 20.93
CA LYS A 402 27.94 -17.57 21.29
C LYS A 402 26.78 -16.66 21.71
N PHE A 403 25.68 -16.68 20.96
CA PHE A 403 24.47 -15.92 21.34
C PHE A 403 23.96 -16.33 22.72
N LEU A 404 23.84 -17.63 23.02
CA LEU A 404 23.38 -18.09 24.33
C LEU A 404 24.33 -17.73 25.47
N GLU A 405 25.64 -17.79 25.23
CA GLU A 405 26.68 -17.37 26.18
C GLU A 405 26.57 -15.87 26.49
N ASP A 406 26.41 -15.01 25.47
CA ASP A 406 26.26 -13.56 25.62
C ASP A 406 25.02 -13.19 26.49
N PHE A 407 23.98 -14.02 26.45
CA PHE A 407 22.76 -13.85 27.27
C PHE A 407 22.77 -14.68 28.57
N GLY A 408 23.83 -15.43 28.86
CA GLY A 408 23.93 -16.28 30.06
C GLY A 408 22.89 -17.41 30.12
N LYS A 409 22.38 -17.86 28.97
CA LYS A 409 21.34 -18.91 28.87
C LYS A 409 21.94 -20.23 28.41
N LYS A 410 21.27 -21.33 28.76
CA LYS A 410 21.59 -22.68 28.25
C LYS A 410 20.66 -23.05 27.11
N GLU A 411 21.15 -23.88 26.18
CA GLU A 411 20.35 -24.34 25.05
C GLU A 411 19.16 -25.17 25.55
N THR A 412 17.95 -24.78 25.15
CA THR A 412 16.70 -25.47 25.52
C THR A 412 16.13 -26.28 24.36
N ASN A 413 16.58 -26.05 23.12
CA ASN A 413 16.06 -26.73 21.95
C ASN A 413 16.74 -28.11 21.79
N SER A 414 15.93 -29.18 21.86
CA SER A 414 16.38 -30.57 21.78
C SER A 414 17.09 -30.90 20.46
N THR A 415 16.69 -30.26 19.37
CA THR A 415 17.31 -30.41 18.04
C THR A 415 18.74 -29.91 18.06
N PHE A 416 18.97 -28.71 18.61
CA PHE A 416 20.31 -28.11 18.71
C PHE A 416 21.21 -28.91 19.66
N GLN A 417 20.68 -29.39 20.79
CA GLN A 417 21.43 -30.25 21.72
C GLN A 417 21.93 -31.54 21.06
N ARG A 418 21.08 -32.20 20.26
CA ARG A 418 21.44 -33.44 19.56
C ARG A 418 22.59 -33.23 18.58
N TYR A 419 22.58 -32.14 17.82
CA TYR A 419 23.63 -31.86 16.85
C TYR A 419 24.90 -31.28 17.50
N ALA A 420 24.76 -30.53 18.59
CA ALA A 420 25.90 -30.03 19.37
C ALA A 420 26.67 -31.16 20.08
N ALA A 421 26.00 -32.22 20.53
CA ALA A 421 26.64 -33.35 21.21
C ALA A 421 27.66 -34.12 20.34
N GLY A 422 27.62 -33.96 19.02
CA GLY A 422 28.49 -34.65 18.07
C GLY A 422 29.52 -33.76 17.36
N LEU A 423 29.64 -32.48 17.73
CA LEU A 423 30.43 -31.49 17.00
C LEU A 423 31.26 -30.61 17.95
N GLU A 424 32.58 -30.65 17.78
CA GLU A 424 33.50 -29.73 18.45
C GLU A 424 33.57 -28.42 17.65
N VAL A 425 33.18 -27.30 18.27
CA VAL A 425 33.13 -25.99 17.62
C VAL A 425 34.54 -25.40 17.52
N ASP A 426 35.10 -25.41 16.30
CA ASP A 426 36.39 -24.79 15.99
C ASP A 426 36.19 -23.49 15.19
N TRP A 427 36.32 -22.35 15.87
CA TRP A 427 36.15 -21.02 15.27
C TRP A 427 37.14 -20.72 14.14
N ASN A 428 38.34 -21.31 14.15
CA ASN A 428 39.33 -21.06 13.11
C ASN A 428 38.94 -21.78 11.81
N LYS A 429 38.45 -23.02 11.90
CA LYS A 429 37.90 -23.75 10.75
C LYS A 429 36.65 -23.08 10.19
N ILE A 430 35.77 -22.58 11.07
CA ILE A 430 34.57 -21.85 10.64
C ILE A 430 34.95 -20.59 9.86
N LYS A 431 35.88 -19.77 10.38
CA LYS A 431 36.36 -18.57 9.68
C LYS A 431 36.96 -18.90 8.32
N ALA A 432 37.81 -19.91 8.23
CA ALA A 432 38.40 -20.34 6.95
C ALA A 432 37.33 -20.79 5.92
N LYS A 433 36.30 -21.53 6.37
CA LYS A 433 35.17 -21.91 5.50
C LYS A 433 34.37 -20.70 5.02
N ILE A 434 34.14 -19.73 5.88
CA ILE A 434 33.44 -18.48 5.55
C ILE A 434 34.23 -17.69 4.50
N GLU A 435 35.54 -17.52 4.71
CA GLU A 435 36.42 -16.84 3.77
C GLU A 435 36.43 -17.52 2.40
N MET A 436 36.43 -18.86 2.37
CA MET A 436 36.36 -19.64 1.14
C MET A 436 35.05 -19.40 0.37
N GLU A 437 33.89 -19.35 1.04
CA GLU A 437 32.61 -19.06 0.39
C GLU A 437 32.54 -17.61 -0.12
N ILE A 438 33.09 -16.64 0.63
CA ILE A 438 33.17 -15.23 0.18
C ILE A 438 34.10 -15.09 -1.04
N ALA A 439 35.23 -15.79 -1.05
CA ALA A 439 36.14 -15.82 -2.19
C ALA A 439 35.47 -16.45 -3.42
N ARG A 440 34.78 -17.57 -3.24
CA ARG A 440 34.00 -18.23 -4.29
C ARG A 440 32.89 -17.34 -4.84
N GLU A 441 32.19 -16.59 -3.99
CA GLU A 441 31.19 -15.60 -4.43
C GLU A 441 31.82 -14.49 -5.27
N ARG A 442 32.99 -13.97 -4.86
CA ARG A 442 33.75 -12.96 -5.62
C ARG A 442 34.20 -13.48 -6.98
N GLU A 443 34.72 -14.70 -7.04
CA GLU A 443 35.13 -15.34 -8.28
C GLU A 443 33.95 -15.59 -9.22
N GLY A 444 32.82 -16.08 -8.69
CA GLY A 444 31.58 -16.26 -9.46
C GLY A 444 31.02 -14.94 -10.00
N ALA A 445 31.08 -13.87 -9.21
CA ALA A 445 30.67 -12.53 -9.64
C ALA A 445 31.58 -11.98 -10.75
N ALA A 446 32.88 -12.24 -10.69
CA ALA A 446 33.84 -11.84 -11.72
C ALA A 446 33.71 -12.65 -13.02
N ALA A 447 33.31 -13.93 -12.93
CA ALA A 447 33.10 -14.81 -14.07
C ALA A 447 31.77 -14.59 -14.81
N SER A 448 30.82 -13.88 -14.19
CA SER A 448 29.53 -13.53 -14.79
C SER A 448 29.68 -12.25 -15.61
N PRO A 449 29.62 -12.28 -16.96
CA PRO A 449 29.77 -11.07 -17.75
C PRO A 449 28.58 -10.15 -17.50
N SER A 450 28.87 -8.90 -17.14
CA SER A 450 27.92 -7.80 -17.21
C SER A 450 27.49 -7.60 -18.67
N GLY A 451 26.45 -8.30 -19.14
CA GLY A 451 25.91 -8.09 -20.48
C GLY A 451 25.17 -9.26 -21.09
N ARG A 452 23.88 -9.38 -20.76
CA ARG A 452 22.85 -9.56 -21.78
C ARG A 452 21.85 -8.44 -21.56
N ALA A 453 22.08 -7.35 -22.30
CA ALA A 453 21.15 -6.25 -22.49
C ALA A 453 19.88 -6.74 -23.19
#